data_AF-A0A3D4PUM0-F1
#
_entry.id   AF-A0A3D4PUM0-F1
#
_cell.length_a   1.000
_cell.length_b   1.000
_cell.length_c   1.000
_cell.angle_alpha   90.00
_cell.angle_beta   90.00
_cell.angle_gamma   90.00
#
_symmetry.space_group_name_H-M   'P 1'
#
loop_
_entity.id
_entity.type
_entity.pdbx_description
1 polymer ?
#
loop_
_entity_poly.entity_id
_entity_poly.type
_entity_poly.pdbx_seq_one_letter_code
_entity_poly.pdbx_strand_id
1 'polypeptide(L)'
;SAEEVREEIRQLVDRAAATGRVPARLTVRWRDAVGDDELWRFESAVTLGGVQATSFLFEDDPDNGPEVVGLLNWHGMSLGDPAVDLAWLSSAPDAAGTVHSSYSEASDRTPDSALAVRGRLLAELEFARWLVHGDAMHRTDIMDDAAGLLESLAEGLRENDLSVIAARSEGVDSAMDALNRVPATAAAGSNTSMQTDAYNPADLLPGEDAPDAPEEYVGDATEDLRDVAESDLLPRDESQGDPSGAVDEEETGTDSADEAQRAARAALQRWTSSSSE
;
A
#
# COMPACT_ATOMS: atom_id res chain seq x y z
N SER A 1 -2.98 9.42 7.71
CA SER A 1 -3.52 8.07 7.97
C SER A 1 -4.30 7.58 6.74
N ALA A 2 -4.65 6.29 6.65
CA ALA A 2 -5.36 5.78 5.47
C ALA A 2 -6.74 6.43 5.26
N GLU A 3 -7.48 6.67 6.34
CA GLU A 3 -8.78 7.37 6.28
C GLU A 3 -8.64 8.85 5.88
N GLU A 4 -7.57 9.53 6.31
CA GLU A 4 -7.28 10.90 5.84
C GLU A 4 -7.03 10.93 4.34
N VAL A 5 -6.18 10.03 3.81
CA VAL A 5 -5.92 9.93 2.36
C VAL A 5 -7.21 9.62 1.58
N ARG A 6 -8.03 8.70 2.10
CA ARG A 6 -9.34 8.36 1.53
C ARG A 6 -10.26 9.58 1.46
N GLU A 7 -10.32 10.36 2.53
CA GLU A 7 -11.15 11.56 2.60
C GLU A 7 -10.64 12.68 1.68
N GLU A 8 -9.34 12.90 1.60
CA GLU A 8 -8.74 13.85 0.66
C GLU A 8 -9.07 13.49 -0.80
N ILE A 9 -9.01 12.20 -1.14
CA ILE A 9 -9.36 11.71 -2.47
C ILE A 9 -10.86 11.86 -2.72
N ARG A 10 -11.72 11.57 -1.73
CA ARG A 10 -13.17 11.81 -1.82
C ARG A 10 -13.47 13.27 -2.16
N GLN A 11 -12.86 14.19 -1.44
CA GLN A 11 -13.01 15.63 -1.67
C GLN A 11 -12.47 16.06 -3.04
N LEU A 12 -11.36 15.48 -3.50
CA LEU A 12 -10.85 15.73 -4.85
C LEU A 12 -11.85 15.27 -5.92
N VAL A 13 -12.40 14.05 -5.79
CA VAL A 13 -13.39 13.50 -6.72
C VAL A 13 -14.63 14.39 -6.77
N ASP A 14 -15.13 14.84 -5.61
CA ASP A 14 -16.30 15.71 -5.57
C ASP A 14 -16.03 17.09 -6.16
N ARG A 15 -14.85 17.68 -5.92
CA ARG A 15 -14.44 18.95 -6.57
C ARG A 15 -14.32 18.79 -8.08
N ALA A 16 -13.69 17.72 -8.55
CA ALA A 16 -13.55 17.45 -9.98
C ALA A 16 -14.93 17.25 -10.61
N ALA A 17 -15.82 16.49 -9.98
CA ALA A 17 -17.19 16.30 -10.46
C ALA A 17 -18.00 17.61 -10.51
N ALA A 18 -17.80 18.51 -9.53
CA ALA A 18 -18.48 19.81 -9.47
C ALA A 18 -18.15 20.72 -10.67
N THR A 19 -17.01 20.53 -11.33
CA THR A 19 -16.68 21.24 -12.59
C THR A 19 -17.62 20.91 -13.75
N GLY A 20 -18.34 19.78 -13.68
CA GLY A 20 -19.19 19.27 -14.74
C GLY A 20 -18.45 18.80 -16.00
N ARG A 21 -17.11 18.72 -15.98
CA ARG A 21 -16.27 18.33 -17.11
C ARG A 21 -15.78 16.88 -17.06
N VAL A 22 -15.95 16.20 -15.92
CA VAL A 22 -15.53 14.80 -15.75
C VAL A 22 -16.56 13.84 -16.37
N PRO A 23 -16.17 12.91 -17.24
CA PRO A 23 -17.06 11.87 -17.76
C PRO A 23 -17.75 11.06 -16.65
N ALA A 24 -19.06 10.85 -16.77
CA ALA A 24 -19.85 10.21 -15.70
C ALA A 24 -19.33 8.82 -15.29
N ARG A 25 -18.83 8.04 -16.25
CA ARG A 25 -18.23 6.70 -16.00
C ARG A 25 -17.02 6.78 -15.05
N LEU A 26 -16.18 7.81 -15.16
CA LEU A 26 -15.03 8.02 -14.28
C LEU A 26 -15.50 8.39 -12.86
N THR A 27 -16.45 9.31 -12.75
CA THR A 27 -16.99 9.73 -11.44
C THR A 27 -17.59 8.55 -10.66
N VAL A 28 -18.38 7.70 -11.32
CA VAL A 28 -18.94 6.50 -10.68
C VAL A 28 -17.82 5.56 -10.25
N ARG A 29 -16.91 5.22 -11.17
CA ARG A 29 -15.78 4.33 -10.91
C ARG A 29 -14.90 4.80 -9.75
N TRP A 30 -14.56 6.09 -9.68
CA TRP A 30 -13.75 6.62 -8.59
C TRP A 30 -14.50 6.65 -7.26
N ARG A 31 -15.80 6.95 -7.27
CA ARG A 31 -16.62 6.88 -6.06
C ARG A 31 -16.75 5.46 -5.53
N ASP A 32 -16.90 4.48 -6.40
CA ASP A 32 -16.93 3.06 -6.03
C ASP A 32 -15.60 2.65 -5.40
N ALA A 33 -14.47 3.04 -6.00
CA ALA A 33 -13.13 2.78 -5.44
C ALA A 33 -12.92 3.47 -4.07
N VAL A 34 -13.37 4.73 -3.92
CA VAL A 34 -13.36 5.43 -2.62
C VAL A 34 -14.28 4.74 -1.61
N GLY A 35 -15.36 4.11 -2.06
CA GLY A 35 -16.28 3.34 -1.23
C GLY A 35 -15.76 1.96 -0.80
N ASP A 36 -14.77 1.40 -1.50
CA ASP A 36 -14.21 0.08 -1.21
C ASP A 36 -13.25 0.11 -0.02
N ASP A 37 -13.68 -0.41 1.13
CA ASP A 37 -12.85 -0.47 2.33
C ASP A 37 -11.59 -1.34 2.17
N GLU A 38 -11.60 -2.35 1.28
CA GLU A 38 -10.43 -3.18 1.03
C GLU A 38 -9.29 -2.38 0.40
N LEU A 39 -9.64 -1.40 -0.44
CA LEU A 39 -8.68 -0.53 -1.11
C LEU A 39 -7.83 0.26 -0.10
N TRP A 40 -8.43 0.72 1.00
CA TRP A 40 -7.82 1.65 1.96
C TRP A 40 -7.14 0.96 3.16
N ARG A 41 -7.02 -0.37 3.17
CA ARG A 41 -6.32 -1.12 4.24
C ARG A 41 -4.83 -1.21 3.98
N PHE A 42 -4.12 -0.08 4.06
CA PHE A 42 -2.68 -0.04 3.88
C PHE A 42 -1.93 0.46 5.11
N GLU A 43 -0.68 0.02 5.24
CA GLU A 43 0.28 0.57 6.20
C GLU A 43 0.94 1.82 5.61
N SER A 44 0.87 2.95 6.31
CA SER A 44 1.48 4.19 5.85
C SER A 44 3.01 4.06 5.80
N ALA A 45 3.63 4.62 4.76
CA ALA A 45 5.06 4.54 4.53
C ALA A 45 5.65 5.89 4.14
N VAL A 46 6.98 6.02 4.23
CA VAL A 46 7.68 7.17 3.68
C VAL A 46 7.58 7.08 2.16
N THR A 47 7.06 8.15 1.57
CA THR A 47 6.89 8.30 0.12
C THR A 47 7.68 9.51 -0.34
N LEU A 48 8.06 9.55 -1.61
CA LEU A 48 8.70 10.71 -2.25
C LEU A 48 7.69 11.70 -2.84
N GLY A 49 6.39 11.37 -2.76
CA GLY A 49 5.31 12.22 -3.22
C GLY A 49 5.00 12.08 -4.71
N GLY A 50 5.33 10.94 -5.32
CA GLY A 50 5.06 10.68 -6.74
C GLY A 50 6.33 10.51 -7.56
N VAL A 51 7.02 9.39 -7.37
CA VAL A 51 8.15 8.99 -8.21
C VAL A 51 7.71 8.82 -9.67
N GLN A 52 8.64 9.16 -10.58
CA GLN A 52 8.53 8.92 -12.02
C GLN A 52 9.74 8.11 -12.49
N ALA A 53 9.67 7.50 -13.67
CA ALA A 53 10.80 6.78 -14.27
C ALA A 53 12.08 7.64 -14.35
N THR A 54 11.92 8.96 -14.55
CA THR A 54 13.01 9.95 -14.61
C THR A 54 13.62 10.30 -13.25
N SER A 55 13.07 9.80 -12.15
CA SER A 55 13.59 10.04 -10.81
C SER A 55 14.74 9.10 -10.46
N PHE A 56 14.90 7.99 -11.19
CA PHE A 56 15.96 7.01 -10.98
C PHE A 56 17.17 7.33 -11.85
N LEU A 57 18.35 7.22 -11.25
CA LEU A 57 19.62 7.23 -11.97
C LEU A 57 20.06 5.80 -12.20
N PHE A 58 20.53 5.52 -13.41
CA PHE A 58 20.97 4.20 -13.82
C PHE A 58 22.45 4.20 -14.21
N GLU A 59 23.14 3.13 -13.88
CA GLU A 59 24.46 2.78 -14.41
C GLU A 59 24.37 1.42 -15.08
N ASP A 60 25.04 1.24 -16.22
CA ASP A 60 25.05 -0.04 -16.92
C ASP A 60 26.02 -1.00 -16.23
N ASP A 61 25.50 -2.06 -15.61
CA ASP A 61 26.31 -3.18 -15.15
C ASP A 61 26.55 -4.16 -16.30
N PRO A 62 27.81 -4.55 -16.57
CA PRO A 62 28.16 -5.38 -17.73
C PRO A 62 27.59 -6.81 -17.67
N ASP A 63 27.24 -7.32 -16.48
CA ASP A 63 26.76 -8.69 -16.31
C ASP A 63 25.24 -8.76 -16.06
N ASN A 64 24.67 -7.73 -15.41
CA ASN A 64 23.29 -7.73 -14.92
C ASN A 64 22.36 -6.71 -15.62
N GLY A 65 22.91 -5.82 -16.46
CA GLY A 65 22.16 -4.77 -17.13
C GLY A 65 22.06 -3.48 -16.29
N PRO A 66 21.12 -2.56 -16.58
CA PRO A 66 21.04 -1.27 -15.90
C PRO A 66 20.65 -1.44 -14.42
N GLU A 67 21.48 -0.91 -13.52
CA GLU A 67 21.25 -0.89 -12.07
C GLU A 67 20.87 0.52 -11.60
N VAL A 68 19.94 0.60 -10.64
CA VAL A 68 19.58 1.87 -10.00
C VAL A 68 20.68 2.29 -9.02
N VAL A 69 21.40 3.35 -9.36
CA VAL A 69 22.50 3.89 -8.54
C VAL A 69 22.13 5.13 -7.73
N GLY A 70 20.96 5.71 -7.99
CA GLY A 70 20.53 6.92 -7.31
C GLY A 70 19.06 7.25 -7.51
N LEU A 71 18.59 8.14 -6.64
CA LEU A 71 17.20 8.58 -6.60
C LEU A 71 17.16 10.10 -6.42
N LEU A 72 16.34 10.77 -7.23
CA LEU A 72 16.15 12.21 -7.25
C LEU A 72 14.79 12.59 -6.65
N ASN A 73 14.50 13.90 -6.63
CA ASN A 73 13.18 14.46 -6.29
C ASN A 73 12.70 14.23 -4.83
N TRP A 74 13.62 14.32 -3.86
CA TRP A 74 13.33 14.17 -2.42
C TRP A 74 12.46 15.26 -1.79
N HIS A 75 12.15 16.34 -2.51
CA HIS A 75 11.42 17.49 -1.96
C HIS A 75 9.96 17.20 -1.60
N GLY A 76 9.37 16.13 -2.14
CA GLY A 76 7.99 15.70 -1.87
C GLY A 76 7.84 14.70 -0.72
N MET A 77 8.91 14.47 0.05
CA MET A 77 8.95 13.39 1.02
C MET A 77 7.91 13.57 2.13
N SER A 78 7.09 12.54 2.35
CA SER A 78 6.01 12.56 3.35
C SER A 78 5.66 11.14 3.84
N LEU A 79 4.92 11.03 4.93
CA LEU A 79 4.35 9.77 5.39
C LEU A 79 2.92 9.61 4.83
N GLY A 80 2.65 8.57 4.06
CA GLY A 80 1.37 8.43 3.37
C GLY A 80 1.16 7.08 2.70
N ASP A 81 0.35 7.06 1.63
CA ASP A 81 0.09 5.85 0.85
C ASP A 81 1.29 5.49 -0.05
N PRO A 82 1.95 4.33 0.14
CA PRO A 82 3.05 3.91 -0.72
C PRO A 82 2.67 3.78 -2.21
N ALA A 83 1.38 3.63 -2.53
CA ALA A 83 0.92 3.55 -3.91
C ALA A 83 1.24 4.81 -4.75
N VAL A 84 1.44 5.97 -4.10
CA VAL A 84 1.74 7.23 -4.79
C VAL A 84 3.03 7.14 -5.62
N ASP A 85 4.04 6.45 -5.11
CA ASP A 85 5.33 6.30 -5.78
C ASP A 85 5.34 5.18 -6.84
N LEU A 86 4.26 4.42 -6.93
CA LEU A 86 4.06 3.37 -7.93
C LEU A 86 3.01 3.75 -8.99
N ALA A 87 2.31 4.88 -8.82
CA ALA A 87 1.25 5.31 -9.73
C ALA A 87 1.72 5.46 -11.19
N TRP A 88 2.98 5.87 -11.40
CA TRP A 88 3.59 6.02 -12.72
C TRP A 88 3.61 4.71 -13.53
N LEU A 89 3.56 3.54 -12.89
CA LEU A 89 3.54 2.23 -13.56
C LEU A 89 2.30 2.05 -14.45
N SER A 90 1.25 2.84 -14.25
CA SER A 90 0.10 2.93 -15.16
C SER A 90 0.48 3.30 -16.59
N SER A 91 1.62 3.97 -16.78
CA SER A 91 2.19 4.34 -18.08
C SER A 91 3.24 3.33 -18.60
N ALA A 92 3.58 2.30 -17.82
CA ALA A 92 4.57 1.28 -18.13
C ALA A 92 4.03 -0.15 -17.90
N PRO A 93 2.97 -0.56 -18.62
CA PRO A 93 2.24 -1.81 -18.35
C PRO A 93 3.12 -3.06 -18.47
N ASP A 94 4.10 -3.06 -19.38
CA ASP A 94 5.00 -4.20 -19.59
C ASP A 94 5.92 -4.46 -18.38
N ALA A 95 6.23 -3.42 -17.60
CA ALA A 95 7.09 -3.51 -16.43
C ALA A 95 6.31 -3.56 -15.10
N ALA A 96 5.05 -3.12 -15.10
CA ALA A 96 4.25 -2.92 -13.88
C ALA A 96 4.17 -4.18 -13.01
N GLY A 97 3.87 -5.35 -13.60
CA GLY A 97 3.76 -6.61 -12.88
C GLY A 97 5.06 -7.00 -12.17
N THR A 98 6.20 -6.92 -12.88
CA THR A 98 7.52 -7.24 -12.33
C THR A 98 7.89 -6.28 -11.20
N VAL A 99 7.69 -4.97 -11.39
CA VAL A 99 8.01 -3.97 -10.36
C VAL A 99 7.16 -4.17 -9.11
N HIS A 100 5.86 -4.42 -9.26
CA HIS A 100 4.98 -4.71 -8.11
C HIS A 100 5.38 -5.99 -7.37
N SER A 101 5.73 -7.07 -8.08
CA SER A 101 6.20 -8.31 -7.45
C SER A 101 7.49 -8.08 -6.68
N SER A 102 8.49 -7.49 -7.32
CA SER A 102 9.79 -7.19 -6.69
C SER A 102 9.66 -6.22 -5.51
N TYR A 103 8.78 -5.22 -5.61
CA TYR A 103 8.49 -4.31 -4.50
C TYR A 103 7.84 -5.05 -3.32
N SER A 104 6.87 -5.94 -3.58
CA SER A 104 6.22 -6.72 -2.54
C SER A 104 7.16 -7.74 -1.90
N GLU A 105 8.08 -8.32 -2.66
CA GLU A 105 9.07 -9.29 -2.17
C GLU A 105 10.17 -8.62 -1.34
N ALA A 106 10.61 -7.41 -1.75
CA ALA A 106 11.67 -6.66 -1.07
C ALA A 106 11.17 -5.85 0.14
N SER A 107 9.86 -5.64 0.27
CA SER A 107 9.28 -4.86 1.35
C SER A 107 9.13 -5.69 2.62
N ASP A 108 9.68 -5.22 3.74
CA ASP A 108 9.51 -5.84 5.06
C ASP A 108 8.11 -5.65 5.68
N ARG A 109 7.24 -4.86 5.03
CA ARG A 109 5.87 -4.58 5.47
C ARG A 109 4.90 -5.71 5.13
N THR A 110 3.73 -5.69 5.76
CA THR A 110 2.63 -6.58 5.39
C THR A 110 2.29 -6.40 3.90
N PRO A 111 2.18 -7.49 3.11
CA PRO A 111 1.81 -7.40 1.70
C PRO A 111 0.47 -6.69 1.52
N ASP A 112 0.47 -5.69 0.63
CA ASP A 112 -0.71 -4.90 0.32
C ASP A 112 -1.30 -5.34 -1.03
N SER A 113 -2.36 -6.14 -0.97
CA SER A 113 -3.03 -6.66 -2.17
C SER A 113 -3.72 -5.57 -3.00
N ALA A 114 -3.96 -4.39 -2.43
CA ALA A 114 -4.62 -3.26 -3.07
C ALA A 114 -3.63 -2.25 -3.66
N LEU A 115 -2.32 -2.43 -3.47
CA LEU A 115 -1.28 -1.48 -3.86
C LEU A 115 -1.31 -1.09 -5.34
N ALA A 116 -1.39 -2.09 -6.23
CA ALA A 116 -1.44 -1.84 -7.68
C ALA A 116 -2.72 -1.12 -8.10
N VAL A 117 -3.85 -1.51 -7.50
CA VAL A 117 -5.17 -0.92 -7.74
C VAL A 117 -5.20 0.53 -7.28
N ARG A 118 -4.67 0.83 -6.09
CA ARG A 118 -4.51 2.21 -5.60
C ARG A 118 -3.58 3.03 -6.48
N GLY A 119 -2.45 2.47 -6.89
CA GLY A 119 -1.51 3.15 -7.80
C GLY A 119 -2.20 3.55 -9.10
N ARG A 120 -3.04 2.65 -9.66
CA ARG A 120 -3.86 2.94 -10.83
C ARG A 120 -4.88 4.05 -10.58
N LEU A 121 -5.61 4.00 -9.47
CA LEU A 121 -6.57 5.05 -9.09
C LEU A 121 -5.87 6.41 -8.99
N LEU A 122 -4.73 6.47 -8.31
CA LEU A 122 -3.97 7.70 -8.13
C LEU A 122 -3.51 8.27 -9.48
N ALA A 123 -3.06 7.42 -10.41
CA ALA A 123 -2.70 7.84 -11.76
C ALA A 123 -3.90 8.41 -12.54
N GLU A 124 -5.08 7.80 -12.43
CA GLU A 124 -6.31 8.34 -13.03
C GLU A 124 -6.68 9.71 -12.44
N LEU A 125 -6.49 9.88 -11.12
CA LEU A 125 -6.82 11.12 -10.40
C LEU A 125 -5.85 12.27 -10.66
N GLU A 126 -4.67 12.05 -11.24
CA GLU A 126 -3.76 13.14 -11.61
C GLU A 126 -4.40 14.10 -12.63
N PHE A 127 -5.17 13.57 -13.59
CA PHE A 127 -5.93 14.42 -14.52
C PHE A 127 -7.05 15.20 -13.82
N ALA A 128 -7.66 14.61 -12.78
CA ALA A 128 -8.66 15.29 -11.96
C ALA A 128 -8.03 16.43 -11.13
N ARG A 129 -6.83 16.21 -10.55
CA ARG A 129 -6.07 17.28 -9.87
C ARG A 129 -5.77 18.42 -10.83
N TRP A 130 -5.34 18.11 -12.05
CA TRP A 130 -5.04 19.11 -13.05
C TRP A 130 -6.28 19.91 -13.48
N LEU A 131 -7.42 19.24 -13.66
CA LEU A 131 -8.70 19.90 -13.94
C LEU A 131 -9.11 20.85 -12.81
N VAL A 132 -9.07 20.38 -11.55
CA VAL A 132 -9.41 21.21 -10.38
C VAL A 132 -8.43 22.37 -10.21
N HIS A 133 -7.17 22.18 -10.57
CA HIS A 133 -6.18 23.26 -10.59
C HIS A 133 -6.50 24.32 -11.65
N GLY A 134 -6.89 23.91 -12.86
CA GLY A 134 -7.36 24.81 -13.91
C GLY A 134 -8.59 25.62 -13.50
N ASP A 135 -9.56 24.97 -12.85
CA ASP A 135 -10.76 25.59 -12.32
C ASP A 135 -10.43 26.65 -11.26
N ALA A 136 -9.59 26.30 -10.28
CA ALA A 136 -9.14 27.24 -9.24
C ALA A 136 -8.42 28.48 -9.82
N MET A 137 -7.64 28.30 -10.89
CA MET A 137 -6.98 29.39 -11.60
C MET A 137 -7.86 30.12 -12.62
N HIS A 138 -9.11 29.69 -12.80
CA HIS A 138 -10.03 30.19 -13.83
C HIS A 138 -9.42 30.15 -15.24
N ARG A 139 -8.61 29.12 -15.52
CA ARG A 139 -7.91 28.93 -16.78
C ARG A 139 -8.62 27.89 -17.64
N THR A 140 -9.49 28.38 -18.52
CA THR A 140 -10.30 27.53 -19.40
C THR A 140 -9.46 26.68 -20.34
N ASP A 141 -8.29 27.17 -20.77
CA ASP A 141 -7.37 26.41 -21.60
C ASP A 141 -6.83 25.16 -20.89
N ILE A 142 -6.49 25.28 -19.59
CA ILE A 142 -6.11 24.14 -18.76
C ILE A 142 -7.29 23.19 -18.55
N MET A 143 -8.47 23.75 -18.25
CA MET A 143 -9.66 22.93 -18.00
C MET A 143 -10.06 22.11 -19.23
N ASP A 144 -9.99 22.70 -20.42
CA ASP A 144 -10.34 22.02 -21.67
C ASP A 144 -9.32 20.94 -22.04
N ASP A 145 -8.02 21.16 -21.79
CA ASP A 145 -6.97 20.15 -22.00
C ASP A 145 -7.12 18.96 -21.02
N ALA A 146 -7.29 19.25 -19.72
CA ALA A 146 -7.53 18.22 -18.71
C ALA A 146 -8.83 17.43 -19.00
N ALA A 147 -9.89 18.10 -19.45
CA ALA A 147 -11.13 17.44 -19.86
C ALA A 147 -10.92 16.52 -21.08
N GLY A 148 -10.10 16.93 -22.06
CA GLY A 148 -9.73 16.09 -23.20
C GLY A 148 -8.99 14.82 -22.80
N LEU A 149 -8.06 14.93 -21.84
CA LEU A 149 -7.34 13.78 -21.30
C LEU A 149 -8.25 12.85 -20.50
N LEU A 150 -9.18 13.40 -19.72
CA LEU A 150 -10.18 12.62 -19.01
C LEU A 150 -11.11 11.86 -19.97
N GLU A 151 -11.51 12.47 -21.09
CA GLU A 151 -12.30 11.77 -22.10
C GLU A 151 -11.51 10.62 -22.74
N SER A 152 -10.24 10.87 -23.09
CA SER A 152 -9.36 9.83 -23.63
C SER A 152 -9.13 8.69 -22.64
N LEU A 153 -8.92 9.01 -21.35
CA LEU A 153 -8.79 8.01 -20.30
C LEU A 153 -10.05 7.17 -20.22
N ALA A 154 -11.20 7.83 -20.20
CA ALA A 154 -12.47 7.18 -20.04
C ALA A 154 -12.76 6.23 -21.22
N GLU A 155 -12.33 6.58 -22.44
CA GLU A 155 -12.51 5.74 -23.64
C GLU A 155 -11.61 4.51 -23.67
N GLY A 156 -10.44 4.60 -23.04
CA GLY A 156 -9.52 3.48 -22.88
C GLY A 156 -9.86 2.53 -21.73
N LEU A 157 -10.86 2.83 -20.90
CA LEU A 157 -11.19 2.02 -19.74
C LEU A 157 -11.88 0.71 -20.11
N ARG A 158 -11.45 -0.37 -19.45
CA ARG A 158 -12.20 -1.63 -19.36
C ARG A 158 -13.06 -1.62 -18.09
N GLU A 159 -14.21 -2.27 -18.16
CA GLU A 159 -15.08 -2.46 -17.00
C GLU A 159 -14.37 -3.40 -16.02
N ASN A 160 -14.01 -2.92 -14.82
CA ASN A 160 -13.53 -3.63 -13.60
C ASN A 160 -12.06 -3.48 -13.14
N ASP A 161 -11.20 -2.72 -13.82
CA ASP A 161 -9.76 -2.60 -13.45
C ASP A 161 -9.45 -1.92 -12.08
N LEU A 162 -10.45 -1.42 -11.34
CA LEU A 162 -10.26 -0.78 -10.02
C LEU A 162 -10.83 -1.56 -8.83
N SER A 163 -11.33 -2.78 -9.05
CA SER A 163 -11.81 -3.60 -7.93
C SER A 163 -10.71 -4.54 -7.43
N VAL A 164 -10.48 -4.55 -6.11
CA VAL A 164 -9.45 -5.42 -5.50
C VAL A 164 -9.80 -6.89 -5.72
N ILE A 165 -11.09 -7.24 -5.70
CA ILE A 165 -11.56 -8.60 -5.97
C ILE A 165 -11.27 -9.01 -7.42
N ALA A 166 -11.52 -8.15 -8.42
CA ALA A 166 -11.19 -8.49 -9.81
C ALA A 166 -9.67 -8.61 -10.00
N ALA A 167 -8.88 -7.67 -9.45
CA ALA A 167 -7.43 -7.72 -9.52
C ALA A 167 -6.86 -9.02 -8.91
N ARG A 168 -7.43 -9.48 -7.79
CA ARG A 168 -7.07 -10.79 -7.20
C ARG A 168 -7.47 -11.96 -8.09
N SER A 169 -8.65 -11.90 -8.71
CA SER A 169 -9.14 -12.96 -9.59
C SER A 169 -8.26 -13.12 -10.84
N GLU A 170 -7.84 -12.02 -11.46
CA GLU A 170 -6.90 -12.01 -12.57
C GLU A 170 -5.54 -12.62 -12.19
N GLY A 171 -5.05 -12.32 -10.98
CA GLY A 171 -3.85 -12.94 -10.45
C GLY A 171 -3.98 -14.46 -10.27
N VAL A 172 -5.12 -14.93 -9.77
CA VAL A 172 -5.41 -16.37 -9.62
C VAL A 172 -5.50 -17.06 -10.97
N ASP A 173 -6.20 -16.48 -11.94
CA ASP A 173 -6.32 -17.05 -13.28
C ASP A 173 -4.95 -17.15 -13.98
N SER A 174 -4.12 -16.10 -13.87
CA SER A 174 -2.74 -16.10 -14.37
C SER A 174 -1.87 -17.17 -13.69
N ALA A 175 -2.01 -17.33 -12.37
CA ALA A 175 -1.30 -18.36 -11.61
C ALA A 175 -1.74 -19.78 -12.03
N MET A 176 -3.03 -20.01 -12.22
CA MET A 176 -3.57 -21.28 -12.70
C MET A 176 -3.11 -21.60 -14.13
N ASP A 177 -3.07 -20.59 -15.00
CA ASP A 177 -2.51 -20.71 -16.35
C ASP A 177 -1.02 -21.04 -16.33
N ALA A 178 -0.25 -20.40 -15.46
CA ALA A 178 1.16 -20.71 -15.26
C ALA A 178 1.36 -22.15 -14.77
N LEU A 179 0.54 -22.60 -13.81
CA LEU A 179 0.55 -23.97 -13.29
C LEU A 179 0.27 -25.01 -14.39
N ASN A 180 -0.69 -24.72 -15.26
CA ASN A 180 -1.03 -25.57 -16.40
C ASN A 180 0.06 -25.59 -17.50
N ARG A 181 0.94 -24.57 -17.53
CA ARG A 181 2.02 -24.43 -18.51
C ARG A 181 3.30 -25.15 -18.08
N VAL A 182 3.46 -25.44 -16.78
CA VAL A 182 4.53 -26.29 -16.28
C VAL A 182 4.25 -27.73 -16.71
N PRO A 183 5.12 -28.36 -17.53
CA PRO A 183 4.93 -29.77 -17.86
C PRO A 183 4.92 -30.57 -16.55
N ALA A 184 3.91 -31.42 -16.38
CA ALA A 184 3.87 -32.38 -15.28
C ALA A 184 5.12 -33.25 -15.41
N THR A 185 6.19 -32.84 -14.72
CA THR A 185 7.31 -33.74 -14.44
C THR A 185 6.64 -34.92 -13.80
N ALA A 186 6.72 -36.08 -14.45
CA ALA A 186 6.19 -37.31 -13.91
C ALA A 186 6.73 -37.39 -12.49
N ALA A 187 5.86 -37.18 -11.51
CA ALA A 187 6.13 -37.50 -10.13
C ALA A 187 6.41 -39.00 -10.16
N ALA A 188 7.68 -39.36 -10.33
CA ALA A 188 8.14 -40.69 -10.02
C ALA A 188 7.67 -40.89 -8.59
N GLY A 189 6.71 -41.82 -8.44
CA GLY A 189 5.86 -41.99 -7.26
C GLY A 189 6.67 -42.12 -5.99
N SER A 190 7.11 -40.99 -5.46
CA SER A 190 7.72 -40.85 -4.16
C SER A 190 6.54 -40.71 -3.24
N ASN A 191 6.12 -41.87 -2.77
CA ASN A 191 5.10 -42.03 -1.76
C ASN A 191 5.59 -41.29 -0.50
N THR A 192 5.22 -40.02 -0.35
CA THR A 192 5.47 -39.22 0.85
C THR A 192 4.52 -39.58 1.99
N SER A 193 3.83 -40.71 1.87
CA SER A 193 3.18 -41.37 2.99
C SER A 193 4.27 -41.80 3.98
N MET A 194 4.43 -41.07 5.08
CA MET A 194 5.05 -41.60 6.29
C MET A 194 4.19 -42.78 6.77
N GLN A 195 4.49 -43.98 6.28
CA GLN A 195 3.96 -45.20 6.85
C GLN A 195 4.67 -45.42 8.19
N THR A 196 3.97 -45.15 9.28
CA THR A 196 4.40 -45.53 10.64
C THR A 196 4.18 -47.03 10.83
N ASP A 197 5.09 -47.83 10.30
CA ASP A 197 5.18 -49.29 10.51
C ASP A 197 5.79 -49.67 11.87
N ALA A 198 6.08 -48.68 12.73
CA ALA A 198 6.69 -48.88 14.04
C ALA A 198 5.70 -49.19 15.19
N TYR A 199 4.40 -49.37 14.92
CA TYR A 199 3.44 -49.69 15.98
C TYR A 199 3.02 -51.17 15.94
N ASN A 200 3.58 -51.97 16.86
CA ASN A 200 3.17 -53.34 17.13
C ASN A 200 2.45 -53.42 18.50
N PRO A 201 1.14 -53.68 18.54
CA PRO A 201 0.38 -53.74 19.81
C PRO A 201 0.76 -54.92 20.71
N ALA A 202 1.57 -55.88 20.23
CA ALA A 202 2.03 -57.01 21.02
C ALA A 202 3.15 -56.65 22.02
N ASP A 203 3.85 -55.52 21.84
CA ASP A 203 4.94 -55.09 22.73
C ASP A 203 4.43 -54.36 23.99
N LEU A 204 3.12 -54.10 24.08
CA LEU A 204 2.46 -53.44 25.22
C LEU A 204 1.86 -54.41 26.25
N LEU A 205 1.86 -55.72 25.97
CA LEU A 205 1.34 -56.71 26.91
C LEU A 205 2.49 -57.20 27.80
N PRO A 206 2.45 -56.93 29.12
CA PRO A 206 3.44 -57.49 30.04
C PRO A 206 3.28 -59.01 30.04
N GLY A 207 4.32 -59.71 29.62
CA GLY A 207 4.42 -61.17 29.75
C GLY A 207 4.35 -61.56 31.22
N GLU A 208 3.52 -62.56 31.48
CA GLU A 208 3.23 -63.16 32.79
C GLU A 208 4.49 -63.74 33.42
N ASP A 209 5.11 -63.01 34.35
CA ASP A 209 5.95 -63.56 35.41
C ASP A 209 5.81 -62.67 36.66
N ALA A 210 4.82 -62.99 37.51
CA ALA A 210 4.69 -62.39 38.83
C ALA A 210 5.71 -63.03 39.81
N PRO A 211 6.26 -62.24 40.74
CA PRO A 211 5.84 -62.48 42.12
C PRO A 211 5.64 -61.23 42.99
N ASP A 212 4.70 -61.40 43.92
CA ASP A 212 4.40 -60.68 45.17
C ASP A 212 3.82 -59.25 45.14
N ALA A 213 2.72 -59.12 45.92
CA ALA A 213 1.78 -58.02 46.08
C ALA A 213 2.29 -56.88 47.01
N PRO A 214 1.46 -55.86 47.36
CA PRO A 214 0.61 -54.99 46.55
C PRO A 214 1.00 -53.51 46.75
N GLU A 215 0.88 -52.64 45.75
CA GLU A 215 0.72 -51.21 46.01
C GLU A 215 -0.50 -50.66 45.26
N GLU A 216 -1.37 -50.07 46.05
CA GLU A 216 -2.61 -49.41 45.71
C GLU A 216 -2.29 -48.14 44.91
N TYR A 217 -2.54 -48.15 43.59
CA TYR A 217 -2.46 -46.93 42.79
C TYR A 217 -3.86 -46.33 42.63
N VAL A 218 -4.07 -45.24 43.36
CA VAL A 218 -5.26 -44.40 43.35
C VAL A 218 -5.36 -43.73 41.97
N GLY A 219 -6.47 -43.96 41.27
CA GLY A 219 -6.75 -43.31 40.00
C GLY A 219 -6.89 -41.80 40.18
N ASP A 220 -6.11 -41.02 39.44
CA ASP A 220 -6.29 -39.58 39.37
C ASP A 220 -7.48 -39.26 38.45
N ALA A 221 -8.37 -38.42 38.94
CA ALA A 221 -9.58 -38.02 38.24
C ALA A 221 -9.21 -36.98 37.18
N THR A 222 -9.70 -37.16 35.95
CA THR A 222 -9.55 -36.16 34.89
C THR A 222 -10.32 -34.90 35.27
N GLU A 223 -9.62 -33.78 35.51
CA GLU A 223 -10.25 -32.48 35.71
C GLU A 223 -10.89 -31.95 34.42
N ASP A 224 -12.14 -31.49 34.53
CA ASP A 224 -12.98 -30.97 33.44
C ASP A 224 -12.68 -29.48 33.21
N LEU A 225 -11.98 -29.14 32.12
CA LEU A 225 -11.51 -27.78 31.81
C LEU A 225 -12.57 -26.86 31.17
N ARG A 226 -13.83 -26.92 31.63
CA ARG A 226 -14.91 -26.08 31.06
C ARG A 226 -14.99 -24.66 31.61
N ASP A 227 -14.18 -24.33 32.62
CA ASP A 227 -14.24 -23.03 33.32
C ASP A 227 -13.14 -22.04 32.92
N VAL A 228 -12.42 -22.24 31.81
CA VAL A 228 -11.40 -21.28 31.31
C VAL A 228 -12.01 -20.18 30.41
N ALA A 229 -13.32 -19.98 30.50
CA ALA A 229 -14.05 -18.95 29.76
C ALA A 229 -14.46 -17.80 30.67
N GLU A 230 -13.52 -17.20 31.43
CA GLU A 230 -13.71 -15.89 32.07
C GLU A 230 -12.38 -15.38 32.67
N SER A 231 -11.54 -14.72 31.86
CA SER A 231 -10.49 -13.84 32.40
C SER A 231 -10.18 -12.67 31.45
N ASP A 232 -11.06 -11.66 31.51
CA ASP A 232 -10.71 -10.27 31.82
C ASP A 232 -9.44 -9.66 31.17
N LEU A 233 -9.47 -9.47 29.85
CA LEU A 233 -8.56 -8.57 29.14
C LEU A 233 -9.34 -7.48 28.39
N LEU A 234 -9.91 -6.53 29.16
CA LEU A 234 -10.27 -5.21 28.65
C LEU A 234 -9.26 -4.17 29.14
N PRO A 235 -8.74 -3.28 28.28
CA PRO A 235 -7.95 -2.15 28.72
C PRO A 235 -8.79 -1.17 29.55
N ARG A 236 -8.25 -0.79 30.71
CA ARG A 236 -8.80 0.16 31.67
C ARG A 236 -8.92 1.56 31.04
N ASP A 237 -10.10 2.16 31.18
CA ASP A 237 -10.38 3.58 30.97
C ASP A 237 -9.83 4.39 32.16
N GLU A 238 -8.86 5.26 31.90
CA GLU A 238 -8.43 6.29 32.87
C GLU A 238 -8.69 7.68 32.31
N SER A 239 -9.86 8.20 32.67
CA SER A 239 -10.15 9.63 32.64
C SER A 239 -9.88 10.22 34.03
N GLN A 240 -8.98 11.21 34.09
CA GLN A 240 -9.11 12.51 34.78
C GLN A 240 -7.76 13.04 35.30
N GLY A 241 -7.45 14.27 34.90
CA GLY A 241 -6.39 15.07 35.51
C GLY A 241 -6.06 16.33 34.71
N ASP A 242 -6.98 17.29 34.65
CA ASP A 242 -6.65 18.71 34.44
C ASP A 242 -6.32 19.31 35.83
N PRO A 243 -5.35 20.24 35.96
CA PRO A 243 -5.75 21.64 35.82
C PRO A 243 -4.69 22.59 35.22
N SER A 244 -5.20 23.52 34.41
CA SER A 244 -4.93 24.98 34.46
C SER A 244 -3.50 25.47 34.27
N GLY A 245 -3.29 26.10 33.11
CA GLY A 245 -2.19 27.03 32.84
C GLY A 245 -2.53 27.87 31.61
N ALA A 246 -3.20 29.01 31.84
CA ALA A 246 -3.42 30.03 30.82
C ALA A 246 -2.08 30.69 30.46
N VAL A 247 -1.76 30.69 29.17
CA VAL A 247 -0.77 31.59 28.57
C VAL A 247 -1.36 32.10 27.27
N ASP A 248 -1.69 33.38 27.28
CA ASP A 248 -1.91 34.21 26.10
C ASP A 248 -0.60 34.23 25.29
N GLU A 249 -0.64 33.80 24.03
CA GLU A 249 0.39 34.15 23.06
C GLU A 249 -0.26 34.72 21.80
N GLU A 250 0.08 35.98 21.60
CA GLU A 250 -0.35 36.89 20.55
C GLU A 250 0.08 36.44 19.14
N GLU A 251 -0.70 36.89 18.16
CA GLU A 251 -0.34 36.90 16.74
C GLU A 251 1.06 37.48 16.47
N THR A 252 1.96 36.68 15.90
CA THR A 252 3.07 37.20 15.08
C THR A 252 3.25 36.34 13.82
N GLY A 253 2.25 36.39 12.93
CA GLY A 253 2.18 35.61 11.68
C GLY A 253 2.71 36.32 10.43
N THR A 254 3.75 37.15 10.51
CA THR A 254 4.22 37.93 9.33
C THR A 254 5.73 38.01 9.11
N ASP A 255 6.60 37.57 10.00
CA ASP A 255 8.06 37.82 9.84
C ASP A 255 8.81 36.76 9.01
N SER A 256 8.34 35.51 8.94
CA SER A 256 9.08 34.43 8.28
C SER A 256 9.12 34.54 6.76
N ALA A 257 8.09 35.10 6.13
CA ALA A 257 8.03 35.26 4.68
C ALA A 257 8.95 36.40 4.20
N ASP A 258 9.01 37.49 4.96
CA ASP A 258 9.87 38.64 4.67
C ASP A 258 11.36 38.31 4.92
N GLU A 259 11.65 37.46 5.92
CA GLU A 259 12.98 36.89 6.17
C GLU A 259 13.46 36.04 4.98
N ALA A 260 12.60 35.14 4.47
CA ALA A 260 12.91 34.29 3.33
C ALA A 260 13.14 35.10 2.04
N GLN A 261 12.35 36.15 1.82
CA GLN A 261 12.52 37.02 0.64
C GLN A 261 13.79 37.89 0.73
N ARG A 262 14.19 38.33 1.93
CA ARG A 262 15.49 39.00 2.15
C ARG A 262 16.66 38.05 1.87
N ALA A 263 16.58 36.80 2.35
CA ALA A 263 17.62 35.80 2.14
C ALA A 263 17.80 35.45 0.64
N ALA A 264 16.70 35.28 -0.09
CA ALA A 264 16.72 35.00 -1.53
C ALA A 264 17.35 36.14 -2.34
N ARG A 265 17.04 37.41 -2.01
CA ARG A 265 17.65 38.58 -2.68
C ARG A 265 19.15 38.69 -2.41
N ALA A 266 19.59 38.40 -1.18
CA ALA A 266 21.01 38.42 -0.82
C ALA A 266 21.81 37.32 -1.55
N ALA A 267 21.22 36.13 -1.72
CA ALA A 267 21.84 35.04 -2.47
C ALA A 267 22.01 35.37 -3.96
N LEU A 268 20.98 35.96 -4.59
CA LEU A 268 21.03 36.41 -5.99
C LEU A 268 22.10 37.48 -6.23
N GLN A 269 22.22 38.46 -5.33
CA GLN A 269 23.24 39.51 -5.44
C GLN A 269 24.67 38.94 -5.34
N ARG A 270 24.88 37.94 -4.47
CA ARG A 270 26.19 37.26 -4.37
C ARG A 270 26.53 36.49 -5.64
N TRP A 271 25.55 35.82 -6.24
CA TRP A 271 25.75 35.07 -7.49
C TRP A 271 26.09 35.99 -8.67
N THR A 272 25.36 37.10 -8.83
CA THR A 272 25.63 38.05 -9.92
C THR A 272 26.97 38.77 -9.76
N SER A 273 27.42 38.98 -8.51
CA SER A 273 28.72 39.59 -8.22
C SER A 273 29.89 38.63 -8.49
N SER A 274 29.70 37.33 -8.25
CA SER A 274 30.71 36.29 -8.50
C SER A 274 30.92 35.95 -9.98
N SER A 275 30.02 36.38 -10.88
CA SER A 275 30.16 36.18 -12.33
C SER A 275 30.81 37.37 -13.07
N SER A 276 31.31 38.38 -12.35
CA SER A 276 32.02 39.53 -12.93
C SER A 276 33.49 39.65 -12.51
N GLU A 277 34.09 38.59 -11.96
CA GLU A 277 35.56 38.44 -11.80
C GLU A 277 36.11 37.37 -12.75
#